data_AF-A0AAV1H9V3-F1
#
_entry.id   AF-A0AAV1H9V3-F1
#
_cell.length_a   1.000
_cell.length_b   1.000
_cell.length_c   1.000
_cell.angle_alpha   90.00
_cell.angle_beta   90.00
_cell.angle_gamma   90.00
#
_symmetry.space_group_name_H-M   'P 1'
#
loop_
_entity.id
_entity.type
_entity.pdbx_description
1 polymer ?
#
loop_
_entity_poly.entity_id
_entity_poly.type
_entity_poly.pdbx_seq_one_letter_code
_entity_poly.pdbx_strand_id
1 'polypeptide(L)'
;MHRTTRIKITELNPHLMCVLCGGYFIDATTIIECLHSFCKMCIVRYLETSKYCPICDVQVHKTKPLLNIRSDKTLQDIVYKLVPGLFKNEMKRRRDFYADHPVDASNGSNEDRGEVADEDKRIITDDEIISLSIEFFDQSRLGGGVEDKQSKDQVANKRYLQCPAAMTVMHLRKFLRSKMDIPSTYQVEVMYEDEPLKDYYTLMDIAYIYTWRRNGPLPLKYRVRPNCKKMKVSHAQQEGQNSASRSGPESDSASEKAGSPAGAPSTSSSLPSPSTPAQSPHPQLPHGPNNVNGTQAAAPPTPNRSSFTQFSSSGGGGSGSGGVNKPRKVALNGSATSSG
;
A
#
# COMPACT_ATOMS: atom_id res chain seq x y z
N MET A 1 -2.81 21.44 3.63
CA MET A 1 -1.92 21.35 2.45
C MET A 1 -1.22 19.99 2.50
N HIS A 2 -1.66 19.01 1.71
CA HIS A 2 -0.90 17.76 1.58
C HIS A 2 0.23 18.03 0.58
N ARG A 3 1.40 18.41 1.09
CA ARG A 3 2.61 18.56 0.29
C ARG A 3 3.26 17.18 0.18
N THR A 4 3.61 16.76 -1.03
CA THR A 4 4.52 15.62 -1.24
C THR A 4 5.84 15.94 -0.56
N THR A 5 6.13 15.27 0.55
CA THR A 5 7.41 15.39 1.26
C THR A 5 8.35 14.30 0.78
N ARG A 6 9.62 14.67 0.56
CA ARG A 6 10.69 13.72 0.24
C ARG A 6 11.61 13.65 1.45
N ILE A 7 11.69 12.47 2.06
CA ILE A 7 12.55 12.19 3.22
C ILE A 7 13.59 11.16 2.76
N LYS A 8 14.83 11.32 3.22
CA LYS A 8 15.87 10.33 2.91
C LYS A 8 15.59 9.05 3.68
N ILE A 9 15.67 7.91 2.99
CA ILE A 9 15.45 6.60 3.62
C ILE A 9 16.39 6.34 4.81
N THR A 10 17.61 6.89 4.76
CA THR A 10 18.60 6.79 5.84
C THR A 10 18.12 7.38 7.17
N GLU A 11 17.23 8.38 7.13
CA GLU A 11 16.63 8.97 8.33
C GLU A 11 15.56 8.06 8.93
N LEU A 12 14.96 7.19 8.12
CA LEU A 12 13.94 6.22 8.55
C LEU A 12 14.54 4.86 8.93
N ASN A 13 15.72 4.52 8.41
CA ASN A 13 16.40 3.24 8.64
C ASN A 13 16.42 2.77 10.12
N PRO A 14 16.69 3.63 11.14
CA PRO A 14 16.66 3.20 12.54
C PRO A 14 15.33 2.58 12.99
N HIS A 15 14.22 2.92 12.30
CA HIS A 15 12.88 2.43 12.60
C HIS A 15 12.45 1.25 11.71
N LEU A 16 13.26 0.87 10.73
CA LEU A 16 12.92 -0.14 9.70
C LEU A 16 13.89 -1.34 9.70
N MET A 17 14.96 -1.28 10.51
CA MET A 17 16.02 -2.29 10.53
C MET A 17 15.97 -3.17 11.76
N CYS A 18 16.25 -4.46 11.56
CA CYS A 18 16.39 -5.46 12.59
C CYS A 18 17.80 -5.41 13.19
N VAL A 19 17.90 -5.20 14.51
CA VAL A 19 19.19 -5.16 15.22
C VAL A 19 19.95 -6.50 15.19
N LEU A 20 19.25 -7.63 15.06
CA LEU A 20 19.87 -8.96 15.09
C LEU A 20 20.61 -9.31 13.79
N CYS A 21 20.15 -8.82 12.64
CA CYS A 21 20.77 -9.11 11.34
C CYS A 21 21.34 -7.89 10.62
N GLY A 22 21.05 -6.67 11.10
CA GLY A 22 21.45 -5.42 10.47
C GLY A 22 20.72 -5.07 9.17
N GLY A 23 19.77 -5.91 8.72
CA GLY A 23 18.96 -5.68 7.52
C GLY A 23 17.58 -5.09 7.82
N TYR A 24 16.81 -4.78 6.78
CA TYR A 24 15.39 -4.39 6.92
C TYR A 24 14.55 -5.54 7.48
N PHE A 25 13.44 -5.21 8.16
CA PHE A 25 12.50 -6.21 8.65
C PHE A 25 11.91 -7.06 7.51
N ILE A 26 12.05 -8.38 7.64
CA ILE A 26 11.38 -9.40 6.83
C ILE A 26 10.58 -10.28 7.79
N ASP A 27 9.29 -10.39 7.55
CA ASP A 27 8.30 -10.98 8.45
C ASP A 27 8.44 -10.41 9.88
N ALA A 28 8.26 -9.10 10.02
CA ALA A 28 8.37 -8.37 11.27
C ALA A 28 7.60 -9.10 12.38
N THR A 29 8.27 -9.31 13.50
CA THR A 29 7.77 -10.06 14.66
C THR A 29 8.14 -9.28 15.91
N THR A 30 7.13 -8.94 16.70
CA THR A 30 7.23 -8.06 17.84
C THR A 30 7.04 -8.85 19.14
N ILE A 31 7.89 -8.57 20.14
CA ILE A 31 7.75 -9.09 21.50
C ILE A 31 6.64 -8.29 22.19
N ILE A 32 5.63 -8.97 22.72
CA ILE A 32 4.44 -8.32 23.30
C ILE A 32 4.81 -7.48 24.54
N GLU A 33 5.66 -8.01 25.42
CA GLU A 33 5.96 -7.41 26.73
C GLU A 33 6.72 -6.08 26.65
N CYS A 34 7.47 -5.84 25.57
CA CYS A 34 8.32 -4.63 25.44
C CYS A 34 8.20 -3.92 24.08
N LEU A 35 7.36 -4.43 23.17
CA LEU A 35 7.12 -3.88 21.84
C LEU A 35 8.36 -3.68 20.96
N HIS A 36 9.43 -4.43 21.22
CA HIS A 36 10.59 -4.48 20.34
C HIS A 36 10.38 -5.47 19.18
N SER A 37 10.69 -5.03 17.96
CA SER A 37 10.46 -5.76 16.72
C SER A 37 11.75 -6.27 16.09
N PHE A 38 11.66 -7.44 15.44
CA PHE A 38 12.76 -8.16 14.81
C PHE A 38 12.24 -8.91 13.57
N CYS A 39 13.11 -9.43 12.70
CA CYS A 39 12.69 -10.40 11.68
C CYS A 39 12.26 -11.71 12.36
N LYS A 40 11.20 -12.37 11.87
CA LYS A 40 10.67 -13.64 12.40
C LYS A 40 11.77 -14.67 12.65
N MET A 41 12.57 -14.96 11.64
CA MET A 41 13.62 -15.97 11.73
C MET A 41 14.73 -15.58 12.73
N CYS A 42 15.03 -14.29 12.85
CA CYS A 42 16.07 -13.79 13.76
C CYS A 42 15.65 -13.98 15.22
N ILE A 43 14.44 -13.51 15.57
CA ILE A 43 13.97 -13.58 16.96
C ILE A 43 13.63 -15.00 17.39
N VAL A 44 13.07 -15.83 16.49
CA VAL A 44 12.81 -17.25 16.78
C VAL A 44 14.12 -17.97 17.11
N ARG A 45 15.15 -17.83 16.27
CA ARG A 45 16.47 -18.44 16.51
C ARG A 45 17.13 -17.92 17.79
N TYR A 46 17.04 -16.62 18.06
CA TYR A 46 17.61 -16.05 19.29
C TYR A 46 16.93 -16.63 20.55
N LEU A 47 15.60 -16.73 20.54
CA LEU A 47 14.81 -17.22 21.68
C LEU A 47 14.91 -18.73 21.93
N GLU A 48 15.59 -19.48 21.06
CA GLU A 48 15.99 -20.87 21.34
C GLU A 48 17.07 -20.94 22.44
N THR A 49 17.88 -19.88 22.57
CA THR A 49 19.02 -19.82 23.51
C THR A 49 18.80 -18.86 24.68
N SER A 50 17.93 -17.86 24.51
CA SER A 50 17.65 -16.83 25.52
C SER A 50 16.16 -16.63 25.75
N LYS A 51 15.79 -16.19 26.96
CA LYS A 51 14.41 -15.85 27.32
C LYS A 51 14.20 -14.35 27.52
N TYR A 52 15.19 -13.53 27.18
CA TYR A 52 15.21 -12.09 27.44
C TYR A 52 15.27 -11.31 26.14
N CYS A 53 14.72 -10.10 26.11
CA CYS A 53 14.75 -9.26 24.92
C CYS A 53 16.20 -8.87 24.54
N PRO A 54 16.60 -8.96 23.26
CA PRO A 54 17.94 -8.54 22.81
C PRO A 54 18.29 -7.05 22.99
N ILE A 55 17.29 -6.20 23.26
CA ILE A 55 17.45 -4.74 23.32
C ILE A 55 17.40 -4.21 24.75
N CYS A 56 16.46 -4.70 25.56
CA CYS A 56 16.19 -4.16 26.90
C CYS A 56 16.25 -5.18 28.03
N ASP A 57 16.65 -6.43 27.74
CA ASP A 57 16.77 -7.52 28.70
C ASP A 57 15.50 -7.84 29.52
N VAL A 58 14.34 -7.34 29.08
CA VAL A 58 13.04 -7.72 29.67
C VAL A 58 12.78 -9.20 29.38
N GLN A 59 12.35 -9.95 30.38
CA GLN A 59 12.02 -11.36 30.23
C GLN A 59 10.79 -11.52 29.32
N VAL A 60 10.97 -12.17 28.16
CA VAL A 60 9.91 -12.38 27.15
C VAL A 60 8.82 -13.30 27.68
N HIS A 61 9.22 -14.40 28.31
CA HIS A 61 8.33 -15.35 28.98
C HIS A 61 9.15 -16.24 29.94
N LYS A 62 8.51 -16.74 31.01
CA LYS A 62 9.17 -17.57 32.04
C LYS A 62 9.78 -18.88 31.50
N THR A 63 9.00 -19.61 30.69
CA THR A 63 9.40 -20.93 30.17
C THR A 63 9.49 -21.00 28.65
N LYS A 64 8.46 -20.53 27.92
CA LYS A 64 8.34 -20.61 26.46
C LYS A 64 8.28 -19.22 25.80
N PRO A 65 9.43 -18.59 25.48
CA PRO A 65 9.49 -17.23 24.92
C PRO A 65 8.72 -17.06 23.60
N LEU A 66 8.59 -18.13 22.79
CA LEU A 66 7.83 -18.11 21.54
C LEU A 66 6.31 -17.84 21.71
N LEU A 67 5.75 -18.00 22.92
CA LEU A 67 4.32 -17.70 23.16
C LEU A 67 4.03 -16.19 23.19
N ASN A 68 5.03 -15.37 23.52
CA ASN A 68 4.92 -13.93 23.73
C ASN A 68 5.53 -13.10 22.59
N ILE A 69 5.64 -13.68 21.40
CA ILE A 69 5.95 -12.97 20.16
C ILE A 69 4.77 -13.06 19.20
N ARG A 70 4.56 -12.01 18.40
CA ARG A 70 3.48 -11.93 17.40
C ARG A 70 4.00 -11.35 16.10
N SER A 71 3.50 -11.86 14.98
CA SER A 71 3.73 -11.25 13.68
C SER A 71 3.12 -9.85 13.65
N ASP A 72 3.92 -8.87 13.26
CA ASP A 72 3.53 -7.47 13.17
C ASP A 72 3.29 -7.09 11.71
N LYS A 73 2.09 -7.39 11.23
CA LYS A 73 1.73 -7.18 9.83
C LYS A 73 1.75 -5.70 9.46
N THR A 74 1.37 -4.82 10.39
CA THR A 74 1.34 -3.38 10.15
C THR A 74 2.75 -2.82 9.97
N LEU A 75 3.68 -3.17 10.86
CA LEU A 75 5.07 -2.77 10.72
C LEU A 75 5.68 -3.33 9.42
N GLN A 76 5.38 -4.59 9.09
CA GLN A 76 5.86 -5.17 7.84
C GLN A 76 5.32 -4.45 6.60
N ASP A 77 4.03 -4.10 6.60
CA ASP A 77 3.40 -3.33 5.52
C ASP A 77 4.01 -1.92 5.40
N ILE A 78 4.35 -1.27 6.53
CA ILE A 78 5.06 0.03 6.55
C ILE A 78 6.45 -0.12 5.91
N VAL A 79 7.24 -1.11 6.34
CA VAL A 79 8.59 -1.34 5.83
C VAL A 79 8.56 -1.62 4.33
N TYR A 80 7.65 -2.47 3.86
CA TYR A 80 7.54 -2.78 2.44
C TYR A 80 7.01 -1.62 1.58
N LYS A 81 6.23 -0.70 2.13
CA LYS A 81 5.79 0.52 1.41
C LYS A 81 6.86 1.60 1.37
N LEU A 82 7.67 1.73 2.43
CA LEU A 82 8.68 2.77 2.53
C LEU A 82 10.00 2.41 1.86
N VAL A 83 10.39 1.13 1.86
CA VAL A 83 11.67 0.68 1.28
C VAL A 83 11.44 0.26 -0.18
N PRO A 84 11.95 1.01 -1.18
CA PRO A 84 11.70 0.73 -2.58
C PRO A 84 12.22 -0.64 -2.98
N GLY A 85 11.37 -1.43 -3.66
CA GLY A 85 11.75 -2.73 -4.22
C GLY A 85 11.97 -3.85 -3.20
N LEU A 86 11.90 -3.59 -1.88
CA LEU A 86 12.18 -4.59 -0.86
C LEU A 86 11.27 -5.81 -0.99
N PHE A 87 9.96 -5.59 -1.10
CA PHE A 87 8.98 -6.67 -1.28
C PHE A 87 9.24 -7.48 -2.56
N LYS A 88 9.45 -6.80 -3.69
CA LYS A 88 9.73 -7.45 -4.98
C LYS A 88 10.99 -8.32 -4.88
N ASN A 89 12.03 -7.81 -4.24
CA ASN A 89 13.30 -8.52 -4.04
C ASN A 89 13.16 -9.73 -3.11
N GLU A 90 12.43 -9.59 -2.01
CA GLU A 90 12.17 -10.68 -1.07
C GLU A 90 11.35 -11.80 -1.73
N MET A 91 10.26 -11.46 -2.42
CA MET A 91 9.46 -12.44 -3.16
C MET A 91 10.26 -13.13 -4.27
N LYS A 92 11.18 -12.41 -4.93
CA LYS A 92 12.12 -13.01 -5.89
C LYS A 92 13.03 -14.03 -5.20
N ARG A 93 13.65 -13.68 -4.07
CA ARG A 93 14.53 -14.60 -3.32
C ARG A 93 13.81 -15.87 -2.88
N ARG A 94 12.56 -15.75 -2.41
CA ARG A 94 11.73 -16.91 -2.06
C ARG A 94 11.50 -17.83 -3.26
N ARG A 95 11.09 -17.26 -4.41
CA ARG A 95 10.87 -18.04 -5.64
C ARG A 95 12.14 -18.72 -6.14
N ASP A 96 13.25 -17.98 -6.19
CA ASP A 96 14.54 -18.52 -6.64
C ASP A 96 14.96 -19.71 -5.75
N PHE A 97 14.78 -19.59 -4.43
CA PHE A 97 15.07 -20.68 -3.49
C PHE A 97 14.23 -21.94 -3.75
N TYR A 98 12.91 -21.80 -3.88
CA TYR A 98 12.03 -22.97 -4.09
C TYR A 98 12.09 -23.54 -5.51
N ALA A 99 12.53 -22.76 -6.51
CA ALA A 99 12.83 -23.29 -7.84
C ALA A 99 13.94 -24.36 -7.77
N ASP A 100 14.94 -24.16 -6.91
CA ASP A 100 16.04 -25.10 -6.69
C ASP A 100 15.70 -26.19 -5.65
N HIS A 101 14.64 -26.01 -4.86
CA HIS A 101 14.24 -26.90 -3.75
C HIS A 101 12.76 -27.34 -3.85
N PRO A 102 12.37 -28.08 -4.91
CA PRO A 102 10.96 -28.40 -5.18
C PRO A 102 10.31 -29.32 -4.14
N VAL A 103 11.09 -30.10 -3.38
CA VAL A 103 10.59 -30.97 -2.31
C VAL A 103 10.12 -30.21 -1.08
N ASP A 104 10.78 -29.10 -0.74
CA ASP A 104 10.40 -28.25 0.40
C ASP A 104 9.23 -27.31 0.05
N ALA A 105 8.99 -27.14 -1.26
CA ALA A 105 7.89 -26.37 -1.80
C ALA A 105 6.52 -27.02 -1.60
N SER A 106 6.32 -28.15 -0.90
CA SER A 106 4.96 -28.65 -0.61
C SER A 106 4.36 -28.08 0.68
N ASN A 107 5.18 -27.50 1.56
CA ASN A 107 4.79 -27.26 2.96
C ASN A 107 4.51 -25.80 3.33
N GLY A 108 4.71 -24.84 2.41
CA GLY A 108 4.50 -23.40 2.65
C GLY A 108 3.16 -22.86 2.14
N SER A 109 2.82 -21.63 2.55
CA SER A 109 1.79 -20.83 1.86
C SER A 109 2.32 -20.31 0.52
N ASN A 110 1.44 -19.78 -0.34
CA ASN A 110 1.87 -19.16 -1.61
C ASN A 110 2.81 -17.95 -1.36
N GLU A 111 2.53 -17.14 -0.33
CA GLU A 111 3.39 -16.02 0.07
C GLU A 111 4.77 -16.50 0.57
N ASP A 112 4.83 -17.65 1.27
CA ASP A 112 6.10 -18.25 1.69
C ASP A 112 6.94 -18.70 0.48
N ARG A 113 6.31 -19.13 -0.62
CA ARG A 113 6.98 -19.47 -1.88
C ARG A 113 7.34 -18.25 -2.73
N GLY A 114 6.90 -17.05 -2.32
CA GLY A 114 7.02 -15.83 -3.13
C GLY A 114 6.04 -15.78 -4.31
N GLU A 115 5.02 -16.64 -4.32
CA GLU A 115 3.93 -16.64 -5.28
C GLU A 115 2.83 -15.71 -4.78
N VAL A 116 2.88 -14.45 -5.20
CA VAL A 116 1.86 -13.45 -4.85
C VAL A 116 1.03 -13.17 -6.09
N ALA A 117 -0.27 -13.47 -6.02
CA ALA A 117 -1.21 -13.13 -7.08
C ALA A 117 -1.23 -11.61 -7.31
N ASP A 118 -1.49 -11.16 -8.54
CA ASP A 118 -1.56 -9.73 -8.84
C ASP A 118 -2.64 -9.00 -8.02
N GLU A 119 -3.71 -9.71 -7.64
CA GLU A 119 -4.80 -9.23 -6.79
C GLU A 119 -4.35 -8.98 -5.32
N ASP A 120 -3.31 -9.70 -4.87
CA ASP A 120 -2.76 -9.59 -3.51
C ASP A 120 -1.61 -8.57 -3.40
N LYS A 121 -1.21 -7.93 -4.50
CA LYS A 121 -0.19 -6.88 -4.51
C LYS A 121 -0.71 -5.62 -3.81
N ARG A 122 -0.62 -5.57 -2.48
CA ARG A 122 -1.00 -4.38 -1.68
C ARG A 122 -0.07 -3.18 -1.88
N ILE A 123 1.07 -3.38 -2.53
CA ILE A 123 2.09 -2.36 -2.75
C ILE A 123 1.97 -1.90 -4.19
N ILE A 124 1.66 -0.62 -4.36
CA ILE A 124 1.65 0.08 -5.64
C ILE A 124 2.89 0.95 -5.64
N THR A 125 3.75 0.81 -6.64
CA THR A 125 4.91 1.70 -6.80
C THR A 125 4.60 2.79 -7.82
N ASP A 126 5.31 3.92 -7.76
CA ASP A 126 5.07 5.10 -8.60
C ASP A 126 5.35 4.85 -10.09
N ASP A 127 6.26 3.92 -10.38
CA ASP A 127 6.61 3.39 -11.71
C ASP A 127 5.62 2.36 -12.24
N GLU A 128 4.64 1.90 -11.45
CA GLU A 128 3.70 0.87 -11.85
C GLU A 128 2.62 1.41 -12.80
N ILE A 129 2.16 0.57 -13.74
CA ILE A 129 1.03 0.90 -14.63
C ILE A 129 -0.28 0.45 -13.97
N ILE A 130 -1.18 1.40 -13.75
CA ILE A 130 -2.54 1.16 -13.27
C ILE A 130 -3.49 1.09 -14.47
N SER A 131 -4.29 0.02 -14.52
CA SER A 131 -5.45 -0.07 -15.40
C SER A 131 -6.64 0.63 -14.76
N LEU A 132 -7.24 1.58 -15.47
CA LEU A 132 -8.41 2.33 -15.02
C LEU A 132 -9.50 2.36 -16.08
N SER A 133 -10.72 2.61 -15.64
CA SER A 133 -11.85 2.87 -16.50
C SER A 133 -12.41 4.25 -16.21
N ILE A 134 -12.89 4.94 -17.23
CA ILE A 134 -13.45 6.27 -17.12
C ILE A 134 -14.74 6.38 -17.93
N GLU A 135 -15.81 6.80 -17.26
CA GLU A 135 -17.15 6.93 -17.84
C GLU A 135 -17.77 8.29 -17.51
N PHE A 136 -18.65 8.77 -18.39
CA PHE A 136 -19.39 10.00 -18.13
C PHE A 136 -20.45 9.76 -17.05
N PHE A 137 -20.49 10.62 -16.04
CA PHE A 137 -21.50 10.58 -14.99
C PHE A 137 -22.80 11.20 -15.49
N ASP A 138 -23.82 10.34 -15.64
CA ASP A 138 -25.14 10.73 -16.08
C ASP A 138 -26.06 10.95 -14.88
N GLN A 139 -26.25 12.22 -14.50
CA GLN A 139 -27.10 12.59 -13.37
C GLN A 139 -28.59 12.27 -13.61
N SER A 140 -29.01 12.04 -14.87
CA SER A 140 -30.39 11.70 -15.21
C SER A 140 -30.79 10.29 -14.79
N ARG A 141 -29.84 9.39 -14.51
CA ARG A 141 -30.12 7.97 -14.19
C ARG A 141 -30.47 7.71 -12.73
N LEU A 142 -30.20 8.66 -11.83
CA LEU A 142 -30.50 8.52 -10.40
C LEU A 142 -31.97 8.84 -10.06
N GLY A 143 -32.76 9.35 -11.01
CA GLY A 143 -34.14 9.79 -10.80
C GLY A 143 -35.23 8.91 -11.42
N GLY A 144 -34.88 7.82 -12.12
CA GLY A 144 -35.83 6.97 -12.84
C GLY A 144 -35.78 5.53 -12.39
N GLY A 145 -36.67 5.14 -11.47
CA GLY A 145 -36.97 3.75 -11.20
C GLY A 145 -37.73 3.14 -12.38
N VAL A 146 -37.00 2.55 -13.32
CA VAL A 146 -37.55 1.56 -14.25
C VAL A 146 -36.46 0.50 -14.44
N GLU A 147 -36.79 -0.75 -14.12
CA GLU A 147 -35.98 -1.93 -14.41
C GLU A 147 -35.85 -2.08 -15.93
N ASP A 148 -34.90 -1.37 -16.54
CA ASP A 148 -34.63 -1.53 -17.95
C ASP A 148 -33.48 -2.50 -18.16
N LYS A 149 -33.82 -3.61 -18.82
CA LYS A 149 -32.92 -4.69 -19.27
C LYS A 149 -31.61 -4.08 -19.76
N GLN A 150 -30.49 -4.57 -19.23
CA GLN A 150 -29.13 -4.22 -19.69
C GLN A 150 -29.04 -4.35 -21.22
N SER A 151 -29.28 -3.24 -21.91
CA SER A 151 -29.10 -3.15 -23.35
C SER A 151 -27.60 -3.06 -23.60
N LYS A 152 -27.14 -3.77 -24.63
CA LYS A 152 -25.75 -3.82 -25.11
C LYS A 152 -25.06 -2.45 -25.27
N ASP A 153 -25.83 -1.35 -25.31
CA ASP A 153 -25.35 0.03 -25.40
C ASP A 153 -24.73 0.61 -24.12
N GLN A 154 -25.00 0.05 -22.93
CA GLN A 154 -24.40 0.57 -21.67
C GLN A 154 -22.87 0.41 -21.62
N VAL A 155 -22.32 -0.53 -22.40
CA VAL A 155 -20.86 -0.77 -22.50
C VAL A 155 -20.16 0.32 -23.34
N ALA A 156 -20.88 1.09 -24.16
CA ALA A 156 -20.30 2.00 -25.14
C ALA A 156 -19.72 3.31 -24.55
N ASN A 157 -20.11 3.71 -23.33
CA ASN A 157 -19.67 4.97 -22.71
C ASN A 157 -18.52 4.84 -21.71
N LYS A 158 -17.98 3.63 -21.54
CA LYS A 158 -16.86 3.35 -20.65
C LYS A 158 -15.58 3.18 -21.46
N ARG A 159 -14.57 3.99 -21.18
CA ARG A 159 -13.24 3.90 -21.80
C ARG A 159 -12.25 3.32 -20.80
N TYR A 160 -11.30 2.53 -21.28
CA TYR A 160 -10.24 1.95 -20.46
C TYR A 160 -8.90 2.59 -20.81
N LEU A 161 -8.07 2.83 -19.80
CA LEU A 161 -6.77 3.47 -19.92
C LEU A 161 -5.73 2.72 -19.08
N GLN A 162 -4.51 2.66 -19.58
CA GLN A 162 -3.34 2.29 -18.80
C GLN A 162 -2.53 3.55 -18.53
N CYS A 163 -2.26 3.82 -17.26
CA CYS A 163 -1.60 5.06 -16.83
C CYS A 163 -0.54 4.75 -15.76
N PRO A 164 0.61 5.44 -15.76
CA PRO A 164 1.53 5.39 -14.63
C PRO A 164 0.82 5.76 -13.33
N ALA A 165 1.12 5.06 -12.24
CA ALA A 165 0.51 5.27 -10.93
C ALA A 165 0.73 6.70 -10.40
N ALA A 166 1.86 7.32 -10.77
CA ALA A 166 2.18 8.71 -10.48
C ALA A 166 1.33 9.76 -11.24
N MET A 167 0.50 9.36 -12.21
CA MET A 167 -0.38 10.29 -12.94
C MET A 167 -1.42 10.90 -11.98
N THR A 168 -1.65 12.21 -12.09
CA THR A 168 -2.59 12.92 -11.22
C THR A 168 -3.98 13.08 -11.83
N VAL A 169 -4.97 13.36 -10.98
CA VAL A 169 -6.32 13.77 -11.38
C VAL A 169 -6.28 15.00 -12.29
N MET A 170 -5.36 15.94 -12.06
CA MET A 170 -5.16 17.08 -12.95
C MET A 170 -4.79 16.64 -14.37
N HIS A 171 -3.93 15.62 -14.52
CA HIS A 171 -3.59 15.07 -15.84
C HIS A 171 -4.81 14.45 -16.51
N LEU A 172 -5.59 13.65 -15.80
CA LEU A 172 -6.84 13.07 -16.32
C LEU A 172 -7.84 14.15 -16.76
N ARG A 173 -7.98 15.23 -15.97
CA ARG A 173 -8.86 16.34 -16.33
C ARG A 173 -8.44 17.03 -17.62
N LYS A 174 -7.14 17.31 -17.78
CA LYS A 174 -6.59 17.91 -19.00
C LYS A 174 -6.79 16.98 -20.20
N PHE A 175 -6.55 15.68 -20.00
CA PHE A 175 -6.78 14.65 -21.01
C PHE A 175 -8.25 14.65 -21.46
N LEU A 176 -9.22 14.56 -20.54
CA LEU A 176 -10.64 14.57 -20.86
C LEU A 176 -11.07 15.84 -21.59
N ARG A 177 -10.59 17.00 -21.14
CA ARG A 177 -10.86 18.29 -21.79
C ARG A 177 -10.43 18.27 -23.25
N SER A 178 -9.21 17.83 -23.52
CA SER A 178 -8.69 17.75 -24.89
C SER A 178 -9.37 16.65 -25.72
N LYS A 179 -9.62 15.49 -25.13
CA LYS A 179 -10.18 14.33 -25.83
C LYS A 179 -11.64 14.52 -26.24
N MET A 180 -12.41 15.25 -25.44
CA MET A 180 -13.83 15.50 -25.63
C MET A 180 -14.13 16.94 -26.10
N ASP A 181 -13.09 17.71 -26.46
CA ASP A 181 -13.17 19.11 -26.91
C ASP A 181 -14.03 20.00 -26.00
N ILE A 182 -13.82 19.90 -24.68
CA ILE A 182 -14.65 20.60 -23.69
C ILE A 182 -14.19 22.06 -23.57
N PRO A 183 -15.06 23.06 -23.84
CA PRO A 183 -14.67 24.47 -23.79
C PRO A 183 -14.24 24.91 -22.39
N SER A 184 -13.44 25.98 -22.33
CA SER A 184 -12.95 26.54 -21.06
C SER A 184 -14.04 27.18 -20.19
N THR A 185 -15.22 27.42 -20.76
CA THR A 185 -16.45 27.83 -20.07
C THR A 185 -17.03 26.72 -19.20
N TYR A 186 -16.56 25.48 -19.32
CA TYR A 186 -16.96 24.37 -18.48
C TYR A 186 -15.81 23.89 -17.59
N GLN A 187 -16.17 23.37 -16.42
CA GLN A 187 -15.29 22.67 -15.50
C GLN A 187 -15.47 21.15 -15.67
N VAL A 188 -14.35 20.44 -15.73
CA VAL A 188 -14.33 18.97 -15.77
C VAL A 188 -13.96 18.47 -14.37
N GLU A 189 -14.80 17.60 -13.82
CA GLU A 189 -14.58 16.99 -12.52
C GLU A 189 -14.44 15.49 -12.68
N VAL A 190 -13.33 14.95 -12.18
CA VAL A 190 -13.08 13.51 -12.10
C VAL A 190 -13.52 13.05 -10.72
N MET A 191 -14.20 11.93 -10.66
CA MET A 191 -14.87 11.42 -9.46
C MET A 191 -14.54 9.95 -9.26
N TYR A 192 -14.48 9.53 -8.01
CA TYR A 192 -14.57 8.12 -7.62
C TYR A 192 -15.95 7.92 -7.01
N GLU A 193 -16.72 6.96 -7.53
CA GLU A 193 -18.15 6.82 -7.23
C GLU A 193 -18.89 8.16 -7.48
N ASP A 194 -19.33 8.84 -6.43
CA ASP A 194 -20.06 10.11 -6.48
C ASP A 194 -19.24 11.30 -5.89
N GLU A 195 -17.99 11.06 -5.51
CA GLU A 195 -17.14 12.05 -4.84
C GLU A 195 -16.11 12.69 -5.80
N PRO A 196 -16.08 14.04 -5.93
CA PRO A 196 -15.05 14.74 -6.68
C PRO A 196 -13.65 14.59 -6.08
N LEU A 197 -12.71 14.13 -6.89
CA LEU A 197 -11.33 13.93 -6.50
C LEU A 197 -10.51 15.24 -6.61
N LYS A 198 -9.48 15.37 -5.77
CA LYS A 198 -8.58 16.53 -5.76
C LYS A 198 -7.55 16.42 -6.88
N ASP A 199 -7.23 17.55 -7.50
CA ASP A 199 -6.27 17.69 -8.61
C ASP A 199 -4.91 17.03 -8.36
N TYR A 200 -4.44 17.11 -7.12
CA TYR A 200 -3.12 16.67 -6.70
C TYR A 200 -3.07 15.19 -6.32
N TYR A 201 -4.22 14.49 -6.24
CA TYR A 201 -4.20 13.04 -6.03
C TYR A 201 -3.63 12.34 -7.26
N THR A 202 -2.68 11.45 -7.01
CA THR A 202 -2.18 10.48 -7.98
C THR A 202 -3.14 9.29 -8.10
N LEU A 203 -3.02 8.49 -9.15
CA LEU A 203 -3.76 7.23 -9.27
C LEU A 203 -3.40 6.26 -8.15
N MET A 204 -2.13 6.27 -7.71
CA MET A 204 -1.67 5.58 -6.52
C MET A 204 -2.42 6.04 -5.25
N ASP A 205 -2.55 7.36 -5.04
CA ASP A 205 -3.29 7.90 -3.89
C ASP A 205 -4.75 7.44 -3.91
N ILE A 206 -5.42 7.53 -5.07
CA ILE A 206 -6.82 7.09 -5.21
C ILE A 206 -6.96 5.61 -4.86
N ALA A 207 -6.07 4.77 -5.40
CA ALA A 207 -6.08 3.34 -5.12
C ALA A 207 -5.89 3.04 -3.62
N TYR A 208 -5.02 3.79 -2.92
CA TYR A 208 -4.83 3.62 -1.48
C TYR A 208 -5.98 4.17 -0.63
N ILE A 209 -6.47 5.37 -0.94
CA ILE A 209 -7.55 6.04 -0.20
C ILE A 209 -8.82 5.19 -0.26
N TYR A 210 -9.16 4.69 -1.45
CA TYR A 210 -10.38 3.91 -1.67
C TYR A 210 -10.13 2.39 -1.62
N THR A 211 -8.96 1.96 -1.12
CA THR A 211 -8.61 0.55 -0.89
C THR A 211 -8.82 -0.37 -2.10
N TRP A 212 -8.59 0.14 -3.32
CA TRP A 212 -8.74 -0.61 -4.55
C TRP A 212 -7.77 -1.80 -4.60
N ARG A 213 -8.32 -2.99 -4.88
CA ARG A 213 -7.59 -4.28 -4.79
C ARG A 213 -7.22 -4.91 -6.14
N ARG A 214 -7.17 -4.13 -7.23
CA ARG A 214 -6.90 -4.66 -8.59
C ARG A 214 -7.91 -5.71 -9.09
N ASN A 215 -9.07 -5.85 -8.45
CA ASN A 215 -10.19 -6.69 -8.90
C ASN A 215 -10.90 -6.03 -10.09
N GLY A 216 -10.21 -5.94 -11.23
CA GLY A 216 -10.62 -5.13 -12.38
C GLY A 216 -10.08 -3.69 -12.33
N PRO A 217 -10.30 -2.90 -13.41
CA PRO A 217 -9.72 -1.56 -13.56
C PRO A 217 -10.28 -0.57 -12.55
N LEU A 218 -9.45 0.37 -12.08
CA LEU A 218 -9.85 1.44 -11.17
C LEU A 218 -11.03 2.25 -11.77
N PRO A 219 -12.23 2.22 -11.17
CA PRO A 219 -13.41 2.83 -11.76
C PRO A 219 -13.48 4.32 -11.43
N LEU A 220 -13.30 5.16 -12.44
CA LEU A 220 -13.46 6.60 -12.34
C LEU A 220 -14.65 7.07 -13.17
N LYS A 221 -15.26 8.16 -12.74
CA LYS A 221 -16.29 8.87 -13.51
C LYS A 221 -15.84 10.29 -13.78
N TYR A 222 -16.46 10.95 -14.75
CA TYR A 222 -16.29 12.39 -14.93
C TYR A 222 -17.61 13.09 -15.24
N ARG A 223 -17.73 14.34 -14.80
CA ARG A 223 -18.85 15.22 -15.19
C ARG A 223 -18.33 16.58 -15.66
N VAL A 224 -19.19 17.26 -16.41
CA VAL A 224 -18.92 18.59 -16.97
C VAL A 224 -19.94 19.56 -16.40
N ARG A 225 -19.48 20.64 -15.75
CA ARG A 225 -20.34 21.66 -15.15
C ARG A 225 -20.06 23.03 -15.76
N PRO A 226 -21.06 23.90 -15.98
CA PRO A 226 -20.80 25.29 -16.36
C PRO A 226 -19.90 25.96 -15.32
N ASN A 227 -18.87 26.66 -15.78
CA ASN A 227 -18.03 27.47 -14.90
C ASN A 227 -18.81 28.73 -14.55
N CYS A 228 -19.45 28.76 -13.38
CA CYS A 228 -20.10 29.96 -12.85
C CYS A 228 -19.04 31.02 -12.51
N LYS A 229 -18.47 31.67 -13.51
CA LYS A 229 -17.80 32.95 -13.32
C LYS A 229 -18.88 33.90 -12.85
N LYS A 230 -18.83 34.35 -11.59
CA LYS A 230 -19.68 35.45 -11.11
C LYS A 230 -19.60 36.56 -12.15
N MET A 231 -20.72 36.86 -12.82
CA MET A 231 -20.83 38.04 -13.67
C MET A 231 -20.50 39.23 -12.79
N LYS A 232 -19.33 39.86 -13.03
CA LYS A 232 -19.11 41.22 -12.58
C LYS A 232 -20.06 42.05 -13.42
N VAL A 233 -21.20 42.42 -12.83
CA VAL A 233 -22.14 43.36 -13.45
C VAL A 233 -21.38 44.67 -13.59
N SER A 234 -20.92 44.96 -14.81
CA SER A 234 -20.44 46.28 -15.17
C SER A 234 -21.66 47.19 -15.13
N HIS A 235 -21.73 48.06 -14.13
CA HIS A 235 -22.72 49.13 -14.06
C HIS A 235 -22.51 50.03 -15.29
N ALA A 236 -23.44 49.97 -16.24
CA ALA A 236 -23.54 51.02 -17.25
C ALA A 236 -23.95 52.31 -16.51
N GLN A 237 -23.10 53.33 -16.58
CA GLN A 237 -23.51 54.70 -16.30
C GLN A 237 -24.46 55.11 -17.43
N GLN A 238 -25.71 55.35 -17.08
CA GLN A 238 -26.63 56.10 -17.93
C GLN A 238 -27.14 57.27 -17.09
N GLU A 239 -26.68 58.47 -17.45
CA GLU A 239 -27.08 59.73 -16.85
C GLU A 239 -28.54 60.08 -17.21
N GLY A 240 -29.31 60.33 -16.15
CA GLY A 240 -30.49 61.19 -15.94
C GLY A 240 -31.35 61.72 -17.09
N GLN A 241 -32.68 61.62 -16.91
CA GLN A 241 -33.57 62.71 -16.42
C GLN A 241 -35.06 62.32 -16.63
N ASN A 242 -35.89 62.26 -15.56
CA ASN A 242 -36.90 63.29 -15.18
C ASN A 242 -38.02 62.79 -14.22
N SER A 243 -38.21 63.56 -13.14
CA SER A 243 -39.44 63.97 -12.38
C SER A 243 -40.50 62.99 -11.77
N ALA A 244 -40.75 63.24 -10.46
CA ALA A 244 -41.97 63.09 -9.62
C ALA A 244 -42.49 61.65 -9.32
N SER A 245 -42.87 61.20 -8.11
CA SER A 245 -43.38 61.84 -6.87
C SER A 245 -43.46 60.81 -5.70
N ARG A 246 -43.41 61.30 -4.44
CA ARG A 246 -43.98 60.81 -3.13
C ARG A 246 -43.91 59.28 -2.81
N SER A 247 -43.32 58.79 -1.70
CA SER A 247 -43.71 58.97 -0.28
C SER A 247 -42.69 58.24 0.65
N GLY A 248 -42.40 58.75 1.86
CA GLY A 248 -41.55 58.13 2.90
C GLY A 248 -42.25 57.04 3.75
N PRO A 249 -41.76 56.61 4.94
CA PRO A 249 -40.69 57.19 5.80
C PRO A 249 -39.56 56.19 6.22
N GLU A 250 -38.34 56.68 6.45
CA GLU A 250 -37.60 56.80 7.73
C GLU A 250 -37.24 55.50 8.50
N SER A 251 -35.94 55.25 8.68
CA SER A 251 -35.31 55.10 10.01
C SER A 251 -33.78 55.04 9.92
N ASP A 252 -33.17 55.94 10.69
CA ASP A 252 -31.75 56.15 10.95
C ASP A 252 -31.03 54.98 11.64
N SER A 253 -29.74 54.79 11.37
CA SER A 253 -28.67 55.18 12.33
C SER A 253 -27.31 54.55 12.01
N ALA A 254 -26.36 55.44 11.66
CA ALA A 254 -24.96 55.56 12.12
C ALA A 254 -24.09 54.27 12.30
N SER A 255 -23.01 54.09 11.51
CA SER A 255 -21.64 54.64 11.71
C SER A 255 -20.91 54.01 12.92
N GLU A 256 -19.61 53.66 12.92
CA GLU A 256 -18.49 53.95 12.03
C GLU A 256 -17.28 53.03 12.39
N LYS A 257 -16.45 52.76 11.37
CA LYS A 257 -14.97 52.73 11.33
C LYS A 257 -14.10 51.93 12.33
N ALA A 258 -13.34 51.02 11.69
CA ALA A 258 -11.87 50.90 11.62
C ALA A 258 -10.96 51.00 12.86
N GLY A 259 -10.01 50.05 12.92
CA GLY A 259 -8.74 50.25 13.60
C GLY A 259 -7.94 48.95 13.79
N SER A 260 -6.98 48.68 12.91
CA SER A 260 -5.80 47.89 13.28
C SER A 260 -5.00 48.62 14.36
N PRO A 261 -4.19 47.91 15.15
CA PRO A 261 -2.74 48.12 14.98
C PRO A 261 -1.88 46.87 15.18
N ALA A 262 -0.60 47.02 14.81
CA ALA A 262 0.50 46.08 14.95
C ALA A 262 1.33 46.31 16.23
N GLY A 263 2.10 45.30 16.66
CA GLY A 263 3.47 45.49 17.19
C GLY A 263 3.81 45.09 18.66
N ALA A 264 4.42 43.90 18.82
CA ALA A 264 5.56 43.49 19.71
C ALA A 264 5.47 43.66 21.26
N PRO A 265 6.42 43.16 22.12
CA PRO A 265 7.58 42.25 21.92
C PRO A 265 7.75 41.09 22.96
N SER A 266 8.76 40.25 22.66
CA SER A 266 9.66 39.35 23.44
C SER A 266 9.54 39.09 24.96
N THR A 267 9.75 37.83 25.35
CA THR A 267 10.60 37.44 26.51
C THR A 267 11.39 36.14 26.23
N SER A 268 12.55 36.06 26.87
CA SER A 268 13.72 35.22 26.67
C SER A 268 13.76 33.92 27.50
N SER A 269 14.54 32.92 27.08
CA SER A 269 15.57 32.26 27.92
C SER A 269 16.38 31.20 27.17
N SER A 270 17.62 31.03 27.62
CA SER A 270 18.78 30.42 26.94
C SER A 270 19.08 28.99 27.43
N LEU A 271 19.58 28.15 26.51
CA LEU A 271 20.70 27.14 26.53
C LEU A 271 21.20 26.53 27.88
N PRO A 272 21.76 25.28 27.92
CA PRO A 272 22.80 24.81 26.97
C PRO A 272 22.85 23.31 26.59
N SER A 273 23.66 23.03 25.56
CA SER A 273 24.15 21.71 25.14
C SER A 273 25.44 21.31 25.88
N PRO A 274 25.82 20.01 25.86
CA PRO A 274 27.25 19.69 25.74
C PRO A 274 27.59 18.53 24.76
N SER A 275 28.56 18.83 23.87
CA SER A 275 29.76 18.06 23.46
C SER A 275 29.75 16.54 23.15
N THR A 276 30.27 16.21 21.96
CA THR A 276 30.93 14.94 21.54
C THR A 276 32.47 15.12 21.52
N PRO A 277 33.31 14.11 21.20
CA PRO A 277 33.34 12.69 21.54
C PRO A 277 34.73 12.24 22.12
N ALA A 278 34.78 11.09 22.81
CA ALA A 278 36.03 10.47 23.28
C ALA A 278 36.39 9.21 22.45
N GLN A 279 37.71 9.03 22.30
CA GLN A 279 38.44 8.08 21.45
C GLN A 279 38.22 6.60 21.79
N SER A 280 38.27 5.73 20.77
CA SER A 280 38.45 4.28 20.91
C SER A 280 39.85 3.87 20.42
N PRO A 281 40.57 2.98 21.11
CA PRO A 281 41.88 2.51 20.68
C PRO A 281 41.79 1.36 19.67
N HIS A 282 42.68 1.44 18.69
CA HIS A 282 42.98 0.47 17.64
C HIS A 282 43.80 -0.72 18.21
N PRO A 283 43.57 -1.96 17.74
CA PRO A 283 44.65 -2.96 17.71
C PRO A 283 45.15 -3.20 16.29
N GLN A 284 46.47 -3.30 16.20
CA GLN A 284 47.31 -3.44 15.01
C GLN A 284 47.18 -4.83 14.37
N LEU A 285 47.18 -4.87 13.04
CA LEU A 285 47.54 -6.03 12.22
C LEU A 285 49.04 -5.99 11.91
N PRO A 286 49.76 -7.13 11.88
CA PRO A 286 51.10 -7.19 11.30
C PRO A 286 51.07 -7.64 9.83
N HIS A 287 51.98 -7.07 9.04
CA HIS A 287 52.19 -7.33 7.61
C HIS A 287 53.14 -8.51 7.32
N GLY A 288 52.77 -9.33 6.32
CA GLY A 288 53.62 -9.94 5.28
C GLY A 288 54.29 -11.30 5.57
N PRO A 289 54.84 -12.04 4.55
CA PRO A 289 54.90 -11.73 3.10
C PRO A 289 54.56 -12.90 2.12
N ASN A 290 54.29 -12.51 0.86
CA ASN A 290 54.61 -13.12 -0.47
C ASN A 290 54.69 -14.65 -0.75
N ASN A 291 53.91 -15.05 -1.77
CA ASN A 291 54.27 -15.73 -3.04
C ASN A 291 54.04 -17.26 -3.29
N VAL A 292 53.55 -17.50 -4.53
CA VAL A 292 53.61 -18.64 -5.49
C VAL A 292 52.84 -19.98 -5.35
N ASN A 293 52.09 -20.21 -6.44
CA ASN A 293 51.82 -21.42 -7.24
C ASN A 293 50.81 -22.50 -6.79
N GLY A 294 50.04 -22.94 -7.79
CA GLY A 294 48.92 -23.88 -7.66
C GLY A 294 49.33 -25.34 -7.61
N THR A 295 48.36 -26.23 -7.40
CA THR A 295 47.95 -27.38 -8.25
C THR A 295 46.69 -28.02 -7.64
N GLN A 296 46.01 -28.84 -8.42
CA GLN A 296 44.65 -29.37 -8.32
C GLN A 296 44.35 -30.40 -7.21
N ALA A 297 43.04 -30.60 -7.01
CA ALA A 297 42.32 -31.83 -6.63
C ALA A 297 42.24 -32.26 -5.15
N ALA A 298 41.03 -32.21 -4.58
CA ALA A 298 40.26 -33.34 -4.03
C ALA A 298 39.14 -32.88 -3.06
N ALA A 299 37.90 -33.32 -3.30
CA ALA A 299 36.82 -33.44 -2.29
C ALA A 299 37.13 -34.65 -1.36
N PRO A 300 36.60 -34.81 -0.11
CA PRO A 300 35.17 -34.81 0.30
C PRO A 300 34.97 -34.36 1.79
N PRO A 301 33.99 -34.80 2.62
CA PRO A 301 32.60 -35.26 2.44
C PRO A 301 31.55 -34.40 3.21
N THR A 302 30.27 -34.67 2.92
CA THR A 302 29.05 -34.18 3.59
C THR A 302 28.90 -34.64 5.05
N PRO A 303 28.38 -33.82 5.98
CA PRO A 303 27.90 -34.30 7.27
C PRO A 303 26.41 -34.63 7.26
N ASN A 304 26.09 -35.45 8.25
CA ASN A 304 24.97 -36.34 8.37
C ASN A 304 23.63 -35.64 8.66
N ARG A 305 22.57 -36.29 8.19
CA ARG A 305 21.16 -35.98 8.36
C ARG A 305 20.75 -36.38 9.78
N SER A 306 20.38 -35.41 10.63
CA SER A 306 19.72 -35.67 11.92
C SER A 306 18.22 -35.40 11.82
N SER A 307 17.47 -36.47 12.10
CA SER A 307 16.02 -36.62 12.02
C SER A 307 15.25 -35.55 12.78
N PHE A 308 14.35 -34.85 12.08
CA PHE A 308 13.32 -34.01 12.68
C PHE A 308 12.15 -34.88 13.14
N THR A 309 11.98 -35.01 14.46
CA THR A 309 10.84 -35.68 15.07
C THR A 309 9.62 -34.76 15.06
N GLN A 310 8.63 -35.15 14.28
CA GLN A 310 7.31 -34.53 14.17
C GLN A 310 6.45 -35.00 15.36
N PHE A 311 6.05 -34.08 16.25
CA PHE A 311 5.06 -34.37 17.29
C PHE A 311 3.68 -33.85 16.87
N SER A 312 2.87 -34.78 16.38
CA SER A 312 1.44 -34.61 16.13
C SER A 312 0.69 -34.71 17.46
N SER A 313 -0.09 -33.70 17.82
CA SER A 313 -1.01 -33.76 18.96
C SER A 313 -2.21 -34.64 18.62
N SER A 314 -2.36 -35.75 19.34
CA SER A 314 -3.55 -36.61 19.33
C SER A 314 -4.26 -36.57 20.68
N GLY A 315 -5.55 -36.24 20.62
CA GLY A 315 -6.57 -36.47 21.65
C GLY A 315 -7.87 -35.89 21.10
N GLY A 316 -8.97 -36.60 20.88
CA GLY A 316 -9.38 -37.94 21.28
C GLY A 316 -10.80 -37.84 21.83
N GLY A 317 -11.80 -38.39 21.14
CA GLY A 317 -13.07 -38.82 21.75
C GLY A 317 -14.37 -38.49 21.01
N GLY A 318 -15.02 -39.53 20.46
CA GLY A 318 -16.48 -39.68 20.42
C GLY A 318 -17.14 -39.71 19.02
N SER A 319 -17.28 -40.85 18.35
CA SER A 319 -18.45 -41.78 18.35
C SER A 319 -19.44 -41.54 17.20
N GLY A 320 -19.69 -42.54 16.36
CA GLY A 320 -20.95 -42.61 15.57
C GLY A 320 -20.88 -43.21 14.15
N SER A 321 -20.75 -44.53 14.06
CA SER A 321 -21.46 -45.45 13.15
C SER A 321 -21.81 -45.07 11.69
N GLY A 322 -21.34 -45.92 10.76
CA GLY A 322 -22.21 -46.57 9.75
C GLY A 322 -21.91 -46.29 8.28
N GLY A 323 -21.70 -47.36 7.49
CA GLY A 323 -21.91 -47.32 6.03
C GLY A 323 -20.79 -47.91 5.17
N VAL A 324 -20.77 -49.22 5.05
CA VAL A 324 -19.95 -50.01 4.12
C VAL A 324 -20.41 -49.79 2.67
N ASN A 325 -19.48 -49.54 1.74
CA ASN A 325 -19.48 -50.21 0.43
C ASN A 325 -18.14 -50.03 -0.30
N LYS A 326 -17.55 -51.16 -0.68
CA LYS A 326 -16.36 -51.31 -1.53
C LYS A 326 -16.77 -52.09 -2.80
N PRO A 327 -15.92 -52.17 -3.85
CA PRO A 327 -16.30 -51.73 -5.18
C PRO A 327 -16.33 -52.88 -6.20
N ARG A 328 -16.80 -52.63 -7.43
CA ARG A 328 -16.48 -53.52 -8.56
C ARG A 328 -16.22 -52.79 -9.87
N LYS A 329 -15.17 -53.29 -10.51
CA LYS A 329 -14.47 -52.89 -11.73
C LYS A 329 -15.15 -53.38 -13.02
N VAL A 330 -14.99 -52.59 -14.09
CA VAL A 330 -14.53 -52.90 -15.47
C VAL A 330 -15.39 -53.79 -16.40
N ALA A 331 -15.73 -53.23 -17.58
CA ALA A 331 -15.46 -53.70 -18.97
C ALA A 331 -16.42 -52.96 -19.95
N LEU A 332 -15.98 -52.12 -20.90
CA LEU A 332 -15.38 -52.36 -22.24
C LEU A 332 -16.25 -53.10 -23.29
N ASN A 333 -16.25 -52.49 -24.49
CA ASN A 333 -16.84 -52.84 -25.80
C ASN A 333 -18.36 -52.61 -25.94
N GLY A 334 -18.89 -51.90 -26.94
CA GLY A 334 -18.38 -51.56 -28.27
C GLY A 334 -19.12 -52.40 -29.32
N SER A 335 -20.03 -51.81 -30.08
CA SER A 335 -20.45 -52.25 -31.42
C SER A 335 -21.37 -51.21 -32.08
N ALA A 336 -20.95 -50.76 -33.25
CA ALA A 336 -21.74 -50.02 -34.22
C ALA A 336 -22.42 -51.01 -35.19
N THR A 337 -23.56 -50.59 -35.75
CA THR A 337 -24.25 -50.99 -37.01
C THR A 337 -25.75 -50.76 -36.79
N SER A 338 -26.60 -50.29 -37.69
CA SER A 338 -26.51 -49.80 -39.07
C SER A 338 -27.96 -49.49 -39.46
N SER A 339 -28.14 -48.44 -40.27
CA SER A 339 -29.09 -48.33 -41.38
C SER A 339 -30.58 -48.71 -41.22
N GLY A 340 -31.41 -47.74 -41.57
CA GLY A 340 -32.84 -47.89 -41.88
C GLY A 340 -33.45 -46.52 -42.13
#